data_AF-A0A1H3W390-F1
#
_entry.id   AF-A0A1H3W390-F1
#
_cell.length_a   1.000
_cell.length_b   1.000
_cell.length_c   1.000
_cell.angle_alpha   90.00
_cell.angle_beta   90.00
_cell.angle_gamma   90.00
#
_symmetry.space_group_name_H-M   'P 1'
#
loop_
_entity.id
_entity.type
_entity.pdbx_description
1 polymer ?
#
loop_
_entity_poly.entity_id
_entity_poly.type
_entity_poly.pdbx_seq_one_letter_code
_entity_poly.pdbx_strand_id
1 'polypeptide(L)'
;MDMNEIIQIVQNKAIEIADEEIVSYNNKYPEINFTPDAKNAVKIRATSQMTLQLSKFKFNKADEEFEAHFTEWFKTNEEEDLRKTCRHCLDDEANKIRHSSDKNLSSLDAYLKKHLGDIHQID
;
A
#
# COMPACT_ATOMS: atom_id res chain seq x y z
N MET A 1 -0.11 26.35 -14.20
CA MET A 1 0.78 25.39 -13.53
C MET A 1 1.71 24.72 -14.52
N ASP A 2 2.94 24.46 -14.10
CA ASP A 2 3.90 23.64 -14.85
C ASP A 2 3.53 22.15 -14.73
N MET A 3 3.92 21.34 -15.73
CA MET A 3 3.70 19.89 -15.73
C MET A 3 4.37 19.21 -14.54
N ASN A 4 5.52 19.74 -14.09
CA ASN A 4 6.21 19.26 -12.89
C ASN A 4 5.36 19.45 -11.61
N GLU A 5 4.64 20.57 -11.49
CA GLU A 5 3.77 20.85 -10.34
C GLU A 5 2.58 19.88 -10.30
N ILE A 6 1.98 19.61 -11.47
CA ILE A 6 0.89 18.64 -11.62
C ILE A 6 1.34 17.24 -11.18
N ILE A 7 2.51 16.80 -11.66
CA ILE A 7 3.06 15.49 -11.29
C ILE A 7 3.27 15.41 -9.78
N GLN A 8 3.79 16.48 -9.16
CA GLN A 8 4.03 16.50 -7.72
C GLN A 8 2.74 16.40 -6.90
N ILE A 9 1.68 17.14 -7.27
CA ILE A 9 0.37 17.06 -6.59
C ILE A 9 -0.17 15.64 -6.63
N VAL A 10 -0.10 15.01 -7.80
CA VAL A 10 -0.58 13.65 -7.98
C VAL A 10 0.26 12.68 -7.17
N GLN A 11 1.59 12.75 -7.24
CA GLN A 11 2.46 11.87 -6.45
C GLN A 11 2.19 12.01 -4.95
N ASN A 12 2.09 13.24 -4.45
CA ASN A 12 1.79 13.51 -3.05
C ASN A 12 0.46 12.88 -2.63
N LYS A 13 -0.57 13.00 -3.46
CA LYS A 13 -1.88 12.40 -3.17
C LYS A 13 -1.84 10.88 -3.14
N ALA A 14 -1.04 10.24 -3.99
CA ALA A 14 -0.90 8.78 -3.99
C ALA A 14 -0.17 8.31 -2.73
N ILE A 15 0.87 9.04 -2.33
CA ILE A 15 1.64 8.76 -1.12
C ILE A 15 0.77 8.95 0.13
N GLU A 16 -0.02 10.02 0.19
CA GLU A 16 -0.98 10.29 1.28
C GLU A 16 -1.92 9.10 1.49
N ILE A 17 -2.58 8.62 0.41
CA ILE A 17 -3.51 7.49 0.47
C ILE A 17 -2.79 6.19 0.84
N ALA A 18 -1.58 5.97 0.32
CA ALA A 18 -0.77 4.82 0.69
C ALA A 18 -0.42 4.82 2.18
N ASP A 19 -0.02 5.97 2.74
CA ASP A 19 0.31 6.12 4.15
C ASP A 19 -0.92 5.92 5.05
N GLU A 20 -2.08 6.45 4.67
CA GLU A 20 -3.35 6.19 5.37
C GLU A 20 -3.70 4.70 5.39
N GLU A 21 -3.61 4.01 4.25
CA GLU A 21 -3.90 2.58 4.19
C GLU A 21 -2.87 1.76 4.97
N ILE A 22 -1.58 2.12 4.97
CA ILE A 22 -0.56 1.47 5.79
C ILE A 22 -0.90 1.60 7.28
N VAL A 23 -1.28 2.80 7.74
CA VAL A 23 -1.65 3.02 9.15
C VAL A 23 -2.92 2.24 9.51
N SER A 24 -3.94 2.30 8.65
CA SER A 24 -5.19 1.55 8.82
C SER A 24 -4.93 0.04 8.90
N TYR A 25 -4.07 -0.48 8.03
CA TYR A 25 -3.71 -1.89 8.00
C TYR A 25 -2.91 -2.29 9.24
N ASN A 26 -1.94 -1.50 9.69
CA ASN A 26 -1.19 -1.76 10.93
C ASN A 26 -2.11 -1.77 12.17
N ASN A 27 -3.11 -0.90 12.21
CA ASN A 27 -4.09 -0.90 13.30
C ASN A 27 -4.97 -2.15 13.29
N LYS A 28 -5.26 -2.69 12.10
CA LYS A 28 -6.05 -3.91 11.92
C LYS A 28 -5.24 -5.18 12.19
N TYR A 29 -3.95 -5.16 11.87
CA TYR A 29 -3.02 -6.29 11.99
C TYR A 29 -1.73 -5.85 12.68
N PRO A 30 -1.77 -5.56 14.00
CA PRO A 30 -0.61 -5.03 14.73
C PRO A 30 0.54 -6.03 14.83
N GLU A 31 0.29 -7.32 14.57
CA GLU A 31 1.31 -8.36 14.53
C GLU A 31 2.22 -8.29 13.30
N ILE A 32 1.81 -7.56 12.25
CA ILE A 32 2.58 -7.45 11.01
C ILE A 32 3.49 -6.21 11.08
N ASN A 33 4.79 -6.45 11.18
CA ASN A 33 5.76 -5.38 11.10
C ASN A 33 6.26 -5.20 9.65
N PHE A 34 5.64 -4.29 8.90
CA PHE A 34 6.10 -3.98 7.55
C PHE A 34 7.48 -3.30 7.57
N THR A 35 8.40 -3.85 6.78
CA THR A 35 9.72 -3.26 6.55
C THR A 35 9.60 -1.91 5.83
N PRO A 36 10.62 -1.03 5.93
CA PRO A 36 10.67 0.20 5.13
C PRO A 36 10.51 -0.07 3.63
N ASP A 37 11.09 -1.15 3.13
CA ASP A 37 11.01 -1.55 1.72
C ASP A 37 9.58 -1.94 1.32
N ALA A 38 8.86 -2.69 2.16
CA ALA A 38 7.46 -3.04 1.91
C ALA A 38 6.57 -1.79 1.87
N LYS A 39 6.76 -0.85 2.81
CA LYS A 39 6.06 0.43 2.81
C LYS A 39 6.36 1.24 1.54
N ASN A 40 7.62 1.27 1.12
CA ASN A 40 8.02 1.97 -0.11
C ASN A 40 7.44 1.31 -1.37
N ALA A 41 7.36 -0.03 -1.41
CA ALA A 41 6.74 -0.76 -2.51
C ALA A 41 5.26 -0.37 -2.69
N VAL A 42 4.51 -0.25 -1.58
CA VAL A 42 3.11 0.21 -1.61
C VAL A 42 3.01 1.63 -2.16
N LYS A 43 3.88 2.55 -1.73
CA LYS A 43 3.90 3.94 -2.24
C LYS A 43 4.22 4.02 -3.73
N ILE A 44 5.20 3.25 -4.20
CA ILE A 44 5.57 3.18 -5.63
C ILE A 44 4.38 2.63 -6.43
N ARG A 45 3.71 1.60 -5.90
CA ARG A 45 2.54 0.99 -6.56
C ARG A 45 1.38 1.97 -6.66
N ALA A 46 1.06 2.66 -5.56
CA ALA A 46 0.03 3.70 -5.53
C ALA A 46 0.32 4.83 -6.53
N THR A 47 1.56 5.32 -6.54
CA THR A 47 2.02 6.36 -7.47
C THR A 47 1.89 5.91 -8.92
N SER A 48 2.33 4.68 -9.22
CA SER A 48 2.26 4.11 -10.57
C SER A 48 0.82 3.96 -11.03
N GLN A 49 -0.06 3.46 -10.15
CA GLN A 49 -1.48 3.33 -10.43
C GLN A 49 -2.07 4.70 -10.76
N MET A 50 -1.87 5.70 -9.91
CA MET A 50 -2.46 7.01 -10.14
C MET A 50 -1.91 7.71 -11.38
N THR A 51 -0.62 7.54 -11.67
CA THR A 51 0.00 8.03 -12.92
C THR A 51 -0.68 7.43 -14.16
N LEU A 52 -1.05 6.15 -14.13
CA LEU A 52 -1.79 5.52 -15.24
C LEU A 52 -3.20 6.11 -15.38
N GLN A 53 -3.87 6.34 -14.25
CA GLN A 53 -5.26 6.84 -14.23
C GLN A 53 -5.37 8.33 -14.58
N LEU A 54 -4.28 9.10 -14.44
CA LEU A 54 -4.24 10.50 -14.91
C LEU A 54 -4.58 10.64 -16.39
N SER A 55 -4.35 9.61 -17.21
CA SER A 55 -4.77 9.62 -18.62
C SER A 55 -6.28 9.82 -18.82
N LYS A 56 -7.10 9.46 -17.82
CA LYS A 56 -8.55 9.65 -17.81
C LYS A 56 -8.96 11.03 -17.29
N PHE A 57 -8.06 11.74 -16.60
CA PHE A 57 -8.32 13.08 -16.10
C PHE A 57 -8.22 14.10 -17.24
N LYS A 58 -9.29 14.88 -17.45
CA LYS A 58 -9.31 15.89 -18.51
C LYS A 58 -8.62 17.16 -18.01
N PHE A 59 -7.38 17.35 -18.44
CA PHE A 59 -6.62 18.56 -18.16
C PHE A 59 -7.22 19.77 -18.87
N ASN A 60 -7.81 20.70 -18.13
CA ASN A 60 -8.14 22.03 -18.63
C ASN A 60 -6.95 22.96 -18.40
N LYS A 61 -6.31 23.40 -19.49
CA LYS A 61 -5.10 24.26 -19.46
C LYS A 61 -5.30 25.62 -18.77
N ALA A 62 -6.55 26.02 -18.50
CA ALA A 62 -6.90 27.29 -17.86
C ALA A 62 -7.33 27.14 -16.38
N ASP A 63 -7.20 25.95 -15.79
CA ASP A 63 -7.60 25.72 -14.39
C ASP A 63 -6.63 26.42 -13.43
N GLU A 64 -7.01 27.61 -12.95
CA GLU A 64 -6.43 28.22 -11.75
C GLU A 64 -6.77 27.38 -10.49
N GLU A 65 -7.78 26.50 -10.57
CA GLU A 65 -8.25 25.61 -9.50
C GLU A 65 -7.97 24.11 -9.76
N PHE A 66 -6.86 23.80 -10.46
CA PHE A 66 -6.51 22.42 -10.84
C PHE A 66 -6.59 21.44 -9.66
N GLU A 67 -6.08 21.81 -8.49
CA GLU A 67 -6.03 20.94 -7.32
C GLU A 67 -7.43 20.59 -6.79
N ALA A 68 -8.36 21.54 -6.81
CA ALA A 68 -9.74 21.30 -6.39
C ALA A 68 -10.46 20.36 -7.37
N HIS A 69 -10.33 20.62 -8.66
CA HIS A 69 -10.92 19.78 -9.72
C HIS A 69 -10.32 18.36 -9.72
N PHE A 70 -9.00 18.25 -9.55
CA PHE A 70 -8.32 16.95 -9.40
C PHE A 70 -8.81 16.21 -8.15
N THR A 71 -8.94 16.90 -7.01
CA THR A 71 -9.39 16.29 -5.75
C THR A 71 -10.82 15.76 -5.88
N GLU A 72 -11.73 16.52 -6.50
CA GLU A 72 -13.11 16.09 -6.73
C GLU A 72 -13.19 14.87 -7.66
N TRP A 73 -12.47 14.93 -8.79
CA TRP A 73 -12.38 13.82 -9.71
C TRP A 73 -11.81 12.56 -9.05
N PHE A 74 -10.72 12.71 -8.29
CA PHE A 74 -10.05 11.63 -7.60
C PHE A 74 -10.99 10.93 -6.61
N LYS A 75 -11.65 11.71 -5.73
CA LYS A 75 -12.61 11.21 -4.75
C LYS A 75 -13.75 10.42 -5.39
N THR A 76 -14.24 10.89 -6.54
CA THR A 76 -15.40 10.31 -7.20
C THR A 76 -15.06 9.06 -8.01
N ASN A 77 -13.87 8.99 -8.59
CA ASN A 77 -13.57 8.00 -9.63
C ASN A 77 -12.46 7.01 -9.28
N GLU A 78 -11.43 7.42 -8.53
CA GLU A 78 -10.19 6.64 -8.42
C GLU A 78 -9.78 6.35 -6.97
N GLU A 79 -10.29 7.06 -5.97
CA GLU A 79 -9.87 6.90 -4.57
C GLU A 79 -10.07 5.46 -4.06
N GLU A 80 -11.26 4.89 -4.25
CA GLU A 80 -11.55 3.54 -3.74
C GLU A 80 -10.71 2.47 -4.44
N ASP A 81 -10.47 2.60 -5.75
CA ASP A 81 -9.66 1.66 -6.50
C ASP A 81 -8.16 1.78 -6.15
N LEU A 82 -7.69 3.00 -5.86
CA LEU A 82 -6.35 3.22 -5.33
C LEU A 82 -6.22 2.56 -3.95
N ARG A 83 -7.17 2.77 -3.04
CA ARG A 83 -7.18 2.14 -1.72
C ARG A 83 -7.20 0.62 -1.81
N LYS A 84 -8.03 0.02 -2.66
CA LYS A 84 -8.01 -1.44 -2.93
C LYS A 84 -6.66 -1.91 -3.43
N THR A 85 -6.04 -1.18 -4.35
CA THR A 85 -4.71 -1.51 -4.87
C THR A 85 -3.66 -1.50 -3.76
N CYS A 86 -3.68 -0.49 -2.88
CA CYS A 86 -2.82 -0.43 -1.70
C CYS A 86 -3.05 -1.62 -0.77
N ARG A 87 -4.30 -1.98 -0.48
CA ARG A 87 -4.65 -3.14 0.35
C ARG A 87 -4.15 -4.46 -0.24
N HIS A 88 -4.33 -4.69 -1.53
CA HIS A 88 -3.80 -5.88 -2.19
C HIS A 88 -2.27 -5.97 -2.09
N CYS A 89 -1.57 -4.85 -2.28
CA CYS A 89 -0.13 -4.80 -2.11
C CYS A 89 0.29 -5.09 -0.66
N LEU A 90 -0.46 -4.58 0.32
CA LEU A 90 -0.22 -4.84 1.74
C LEU A 90 -0.48 -6.30 2.11
N ASP A 91 -1.55 -6.91 1.58
CA ASP A 91 -1.84 -8.33 1.76
C ASP A 91 -0.70 -9.20 1.19
N ASP A 92 -0.20 -8.85 0.00
CA ASP A 92 0.92 -9.56 -0.63
C ASP A 92 2.21 -9.46 0.20
N GLU A 93 2.55 -8.26 0.71
CA GLU A 93 3.70 -8.06 1.58
C GLU A 93 3.52 -8.75 2.95
N ALA A 94 2.33 -8.68 3.53
CA ALA A 94 1.97 -9.39 4.75
C ALA A 94 2.14 -10.92 4.58
N ASN A 95 1.70 -11.46 3.44
CA ASN A 95 1.87 -12.86 3.11
C ASN A 95 3.35 -13.22 3.00
N LYS A 96 4.18 -12.39 2.34
CA LYS A 96 5.64 -12.62 2.27
C LYS A 96 6.28 -12.67 3.65
N ILE A 97 5.89 -11.77 4.55
CA ILE A 97 6.39 -11.72 5.94
C ILE A 97 5.97 -12.99 6.70
N ARG A 98 4.69 -13.39 6.63
CA ARG A 98 4.20 -14.59 7.30
C ARG A 98 4.90 -15.87 6.80
N HIS A 99 5.10 -15.98 5.48
CA HIS A 99 5.76 -17.15 4.88
C HIS A 99 7.28 -17.17 5.06
N SER A 100 7.93 -16.00 5.21
CA SER A 100 9.37 -15.95 5.52
C SER A 100 9.64 -16.38 6.96
N SER A 101 8.75 -16.06 7.90
CA SER A 101 8.78 -16.57 9.27
C SER A 101 8.67 -18.10 9.32
N ASP A 102 7.78 -18.72 8.52
CA ASP A 102 7.64 -20.18 8.47
C ASP A 102 8.86 -20.90 7.84
N LYS A 103 9.59 -20.25 6.93
CA LYS A 103 10.78 -20.84 6.26
C LYS A 103 12.07 -20.76 7.09
N ASN A 104 12.08 -19.98 8.18
CA ASN A 104 13.21 -19.83 9.08
C ASN A 104 13.11 -20.69 10.35
N LEU A 105 12.10 -21.57 10.44
CA LEU A 105 12.05 -22.56 11.51
C LEU A 105 13.24 -23.52 11.39
N SER A 106 13.95 -23.74 12.49
CA SER A 106 14.92 -24.83 12.59
C SER A 106 14.26 -26.14 12.18
N SER A 107 15.00 -27.07 11.59
CA SER A 107 14.48 -28.40 11.22
C SER A 107 13.82 -29.12 12.41
N LEU A 108 14.27 -28.83 13.64
CA LEU A 108 13.64 -29.28 14.87
C LEU A 108 12.29 -28.61 15.12
N ASP A 109 12.19 -27.28 14.98
CA ASP A 109 10.95 -26.52 15.22
C ASP A 109 9.88 -26.86 14.18
N ALA A 110 10.26 -27.05 12.92
CA ALA A 110 9.37 -27.51 11.86
C ALA A 110 8.84 -28.93 12.13
N TYR A 111 9.69 -29.81 12.70
CA TYR A 111 9.29 -31.16 13.10
C TYR A 111 8.33 -31.14 14.29
N LEU A 112 8.61 -30.34 15.31
CA LEU A 112 7.78 -30.16 16.50
C LEU A 112 6.41 -29.57 16.14
N LYS A 113 6.36 -28.49 15.34
CA LYS A 113 5.10 -27.89 14.84
C LYS A 113 4.23 -28.89 14.08
N LYS A 114 4.86 -29.77 13.27
CA LYS A 114 4.16 -30.79 12.46
C LYS A 114 3.64 -31.98 13.27
N HIS A 115 4.31 -32.37 14.37
CA HIS A 115 3.98 -33.58 15.12
C HIS A 115 3.32 -33.33 16.49
N LEU A 116 3.44 -32.13 17.06
CA LEU A 116 2.92 -31.81 18.39
C LEU A 116 1.78 -30.77 18.37
N GLY A 117 1.52 -30.10 17.25
CA GLY A 117 0.56 -28.99 17.17
C GLY A 117 0.98 -27.77 18.02
N ASP A 118 0.19 -26.69 18.00
CA ASP A 118 0.44 -25.38 18.66
C ASP A 118 0.45 -25.43 20.21
N ILE A 119 1.01 -26.48 20.83
CA ILE A 119 1.01 -26.67 22.30
C ILE A 119 2.37 -26.31 22.94
N HIS A 120 3.42 -26.00 22.16
CA HIS A 120 4.71 -25.59 22.73
C HIS A 120 4.99 -24.11 22.48
N GLN A 121 4.46 -23.26 23.36
CA GLN A 121 5.16 -22.04 23.74
C GLN A 121 6.23 -22.44 24.77
N ILE A 122 7.50 -22.27 24.42
CA ILE A 122 8.61 -22.37 25.36
C ILE A 122 8.85 -20.94 25.85
N ASP A 123 8.69 -20.71 27.15
CA ASP A 123 9.07 -19.49 27.90
C ASP A 123 10.57 -19.17 27.74
#